data_AF-A0A7X7LP52-F1
#
_entry.id   AF-A0A7X7LP52-F1
#
_cell.length_a   1.000
_cell.length_b   1.000
_cell.length_c   1.000
_cell.angle_alpha   90.00
_cell.angle_beta   90.00
_cell.angle_gamma   90.00
#
_symmetry.space_group_name_H-M   'P 1'
#
loop_
_entity.id
_entity.type
_entity.pdbx_description
1 polymer ?
#
loop_
_entity_poly.entity_id
_entity_poly.type
_entity_poly.pdbx_seq_one_letter_code
_entity_poly.pdbx_strand_id
1 'polypeptide(L)' 'MQIHILASGSTGNAVFVQMGATKILIDAGISNRRIEKGLAELGVNISELAGILITHEHNDHINGLDVMVRKYKIPVYTRG' A
#
# COMPACT_ATOMS: atom_id res chain seq x y z
N MET A 1 11.53 5.81 -12.25
CA MET A 1 10.69 5.86 -11.03
C MET A 1 9.26 6.05 -11.48
N GLN A 2 8.32 5.26 -10.97
CA GLN A 2 6.88 5.35 -11.26
C GLN A 2 6.11 5.56 -9.97
N ILE A 3 5.08 6.39 -10.01
CA ILE A 3 4.21 6.71 -8.87
C ILE A 3 2.77 6.63 -9.35
N HIS A 4 1.96 5.85 -8.64
CA HIS A 4 0.54 5.68 -8.94
C HIS A 4 -0.29 5.92 -7.68
N ILE A 5 -1.21 6.87 -7.76
CA ILE A 5 -2.17 7.13 -6.70
C ILE A 5 -3.31 6.12 -6.84
N LEU A 6 -3.39 5.15 -5.92
CA LEU A 6 -4.48 4.17 -5.89
C LEU A 6 -5.73 4.75 -5.22
N ALA A 7 -5.52 5.62 -4.23
CA ALA A 7 -6.55 6.44 -3.62
C ALA A 7 -5.95 7.66 -2.92
N SER A 8 -6.73 8.74 -2.87
CA SER A 8 -6.39 9.98 -2.17
C SER A 8 -7.66 10.61 -1.61
N GLY A 9 -7.65 11.02 -0.34
CA GLY A 9 -8.74 11.74 0.32
C GLY A 9 -9.26 11.07 1.60
N SER A 10 -10.34 11.61 2.16
CA SER A 10 -10.90 11.22 3.47
C SER A 10 -11.38 9.76 3.58
N THR A 11 -11.53 9.07 2.45
CA THR A 11 -11.96 7.66 2.41
C THR A 11 -10.79 6.69 2.29
N GLY A 12 -9.56 7.19 2.34
CA GLY A 12 -8.34 6.41 2.37
C GLY A 12 -7.28 6.89 1.39
N ASN A 13 -6.03 6.87 1.83
CA ASN A 13 -4.85 7.14 1.04
C ASN A 13 -4.07 5.84 0.77
N ALA A 14 -3.64 5.65 -0.47
CA ALA A 14 -2.76 4.56 -0.87
C ALA A 14 -2.02 4.94 -2.14
N VAL A 15 -0.69 4.93 -2.11
CA VAL A 15 0.16 5.30 -3.23
C VAL A 15 1.17 4.19 -3.49
N PHE A 16 1.18 3.68 -4.71
CA PHE A 16 2.19 2.73 -5.16
C PHE A 16 3.40 3.49 -5.71
N VAL A 17 4.61 3.08 -5.31
CA VAL A 17 5.87 3.63 -5.80
C VAL A 17 6.77 2.50 -6.27
N GLN A 18 7.31 2.64 -7.48
CA GLN A 18 8.29 1.73 -8.04
C GLN A 18 9.58 2.45 -8.44
N MET A 19 10.70 1.94 -7.96
CA MET A 19 12.04 2.39 -8.31
C MET A 19 12.91 1.19 -8.67
N GLY A 20 13.12 1.00 -9.98
CA GLY A 20 13.79 -0.21 -10.47
C GLY A 20 13.00 -1.46 -10.12
N ALA A 21 13.64 -2.41 -9.43
CA ALA A 21 13.01 -3.63 -8.93
C ALA A 21 12.26 -3.42 -7.59
N THR A 22 12.51 -2.31 -6.89
CA THR A 22 11.89 -2.05 -5.58
C THR A 22 10.50 -1.49 -5.75
N LYS A 23 9.53 -2.13 -5.11
CA LYS A 23 8.11 -1.79 -5.13
C LYS A 23 7.65 -1.57 -3.70
N ILE A 24 7.10 -0.41 -3.39
CA ILE A 24 6.57 -0.11 -2.06
C ILE A 24 5.16 0.46 -2.17
N LEU A 25 4.40 0.28 -1.11
CA LEU A 25 3.13 0.95 -0.92
C LEU A 25 3.29 2.00 0.18
N ILE A 26 2.89 3.22 -0.09
CA ILE A 26 2.78 4.29 0.91
C ILE A 26 1.32 4.36 1.31
N ASP A 27 1.06 4.12 2.60
CA ASP A 27 -0.25 3.97 3.22
C ASP A 27 -1.14 2.86 2.64
N ALA A 28 -2.01 2.34 3.49
CA ALA A 28 -2.99 1.31 3.16
C ALA A 28 -4.38 1.73 3.64
N GLY A 29 -4.77 2.98 3.36
CA GLY A 29 -5.99 3.61 3.86
C GLY A 29 -7.29 3.10 3.25
N ILE A 30 -7.22 2.37 2.13
CA ILE A 30 -8.37 1.71 1.49
C ILE A 30 -8.32 0.20 1.73
N SER A 31 -9.42 -0.50 1.46
CA SER A 31 -9.48 -1.94 1.69
C SER A 31 -8.43 -2.72 0.88
N ASN A 32 -7.94 -3.83 1.44
CA ASN A 32 -6.99 -4.75 0.78
C ASN A 32 -7.41 -5.10 -0.66
N ARG A 33 -8.70 -5.36 -0.88
CA ARG A 33 -9.25 -5.69 -2.20
C ARG A 33 -9.06 -4.55 -3.21
N ARG A 34 -9.20 -3.29 -2.78
CA ARG A 34 -9.00 -2.13 -3.66
C ARG A 34 -7.52 -1.93 -3.98
N ILE A 35 -6.64 -2.13 -3.00
CA ILE A 35 -5.18 -2.05 -3.19
C ILE A 35 -4.73 -3.14 -4.17
N GLU A 36 -5.10 -4.40 -3.91
CA GLU A 36 -4.77 -5.55 -4.75
C GLU A 36 -5.27 -5.37 -6.19
N LYS A 37 -6.51 -4.87 -6.36
CA LYS A 37 -7.05 -4.53 -7.68
C LYS A 37 -6.21 -3.45 -8.38
N GLY A 38 -5.90 -2.35 -7.69
CA GLY A 38 -5.12 -1.24 -8.25
C GLY A 38 -3.70 -1.67 -8.64
N LEU A 39 -3.06 -2.51 -7.84
CA LEU A 39 -1.75 -3.09 -8.19
C LEU A 39 -1.84 -4.04 -9.39
N ALA A 40 -2.88 -4.88 -9.44
CA ALA A 40 -3.10 -5.80 -10.55
C ALA A 40 -3.35 -5.07 -11.88
N GLU A 41 -4.04 -3.93 -11.87
CA GLU A 41 -4.20 -3.06 -13.05
C GLU A 41 -2.87 -2.50 -13.56
N LEU A 42 -1.85 -2.42 -12.69
CA LEU A 42 -0.48 -2.05 -13.04
C LEU A 42 0.41 -3.27 -13.37
N GLY A 43 -0.14 -4.49 -13.37
CA GLY A 43 0.60 -5.72 -13.57
C GLY A 43 1.51 -6.10 -12.39
N VAL A 44 1.22 -5.61 -11.19
CA VAL A 44 2.00 -5.86 -9.97
C VAL A 44 1.23 -6.80 -9.04
N ASN A 45 1.85 -7.91 -8.65
CA ASN A 45 1.32 -8.71 -7.55
C ASN A 45 1.65 -8.04 -6.21
N ILE A 46 0.69 -8.00 -5.30
CA ILE A 46 0.87 -7.45 -3.95
C ILE A 46 1.99 -8.16 -3.16
N SER A 47 2.27 -9.43 -3.45
CA SER A 47 3.39 -10.18 -2.84
C SER A 47 4.77 -9.71 -3.31
N GLU A 48 4.86 -8.90 -4.36
CA GLU A 48 6.10 -8.31 -4.86
C GLU A 48 6.48 -7.02 -4.12
N LEU A 49 5.61 -6.52 -3.23
CA LEU A 49 5.92 -5.35 -2.42
C LEU A 49 7.06 -5.67 -1.45
N ALA A 50 8.10 -4.86 -1.50
CA ALA A 50 9.22 -4.90 -0.56
C ALA A 50 8.83 -4.40 0.85
N GLY A 51 7.76 -3.60 0.93
CA GLY A 51 7.25 -3.08 2.19
C GLY A 51 6.07 -2.13 2.03
N ILE A 52 5.41 -1.88 3.15
CA ILE A 52 4.39 -0.84 3.31
C ILE A 52 4.97 0.24 4.23
N LEU A 53 5.02 1.48 3.76
CA LEU A 53 5.42 2.64 4.54
C LEU A 53 4.16 3.37 5.01
N ILE A 54 3.95 3.43 6.32
CA ILE A 54 2.84 4.15 6.93
C ILE A 54 3.29 5.55 7.30
N THR A 55 2.59 6.54 6.77
CA THR A 55 2.87 7.94 7.08
C THR A 55 2.45 8.25 8.50
N HIS A 56 1.25 7.86 8.94
CA HIS A 56 0.74 7.99 10.31
C HIS A 56 -0.47 7.06 10.57
N GLU A 57 -0.88 6.96 11.83
CA GLU A 57 -1.81 5.93 12.33
C GLU A 57 -3.29 6.35 12.34
N HIS A 58 -3.70 7.22 11.42
CA HIS A 58 -5.12 7.51 11.22
C HIS A 58 -5.78 6.46 10.33
N ASN A 59 -7.07 6.20 10.54
CA ASN A 59 -7.81 5.15 9.85
C ASN A 59 -7.74 5.27 8.32
N ASP A 60 -7.78 6.48 7.77
CA ASP A 60 -7.64 6.76 6.35
C ASP A 60 -6.22 6.49 5.80
N HIS A 61 -5.30 5.97 6.61
CA HIS A 61 -3.97 5.50 6.21
C HIS A 61 -3.72 4.02 6.54
N ILE A 62 -4.48 3.42 7.46
CA ILE A 62 -4.22 2.05 7.94
C ILE A 62 -5.39 1.06 7.81
N ASN A 63 -6.55 1.49 7.32
CA ASN A 63 -7.78 0.67 7.29
C ASN A 63 -7.61 -0.72 6.60
N GLY A 64 -6.83 -0.79 5.51
CA GLY A 64 -6.53 -2.03 4.80
C GLY A 64 -5.29 -2.78 5.32
N LEU A 65 -4.49 -2.15 6.18
CA LEU A 65 -3.17 -2.65 6.60
C LEU A 65 -3.25 -4.00 7.30
N ASP A 66 -4.18 -4.14 8.24
CA ASP A 66 -4.32 -5.33 9.08
C ASP A 66 -4.59 -6.61 8.26
N VAL A 67 -5.42 -6.50 7.21
CA VAL A 67 -5.66 -7.61 6.28
C VAL A 67 -4.43 -7.91 5.43
N MET A 68 -3.73 -6.88 4.94
CA MET A 68 -2.51 -7.05 4.13
C MET A 68 -1.41 -7.79 4.89
N VAL A 69 -1.13 -7.36 6.13
CA VAL A 69 -0.06 -7.95 6.96
C VAL A 69 -0.35 -9.42 7.25
N ARG A 70 -1.59 -9.75 7.64
CA ARG A 70 -1.97 -11.15 7.92
C ARG A 70 -1.88 -12.06 6.69
N LYS A 71 -2.24 -11.56 5.50
CA LYS A 71 -2.29 -12.36 4.28
C LYS A 71 -0.92 -12.55 3.63
N TYR A 72 -0.13 -11.49 3.55
CA TYR A 72 1.06 -11.47 2.68
C TYR A 72 2.38 -11.36 3.46
N LYS A 73 2.34 -11.13 4.77
CA LYS A 73 3.54 -11.01 5.63
C LYS A 73 4.55 -9.95 5.13
N ILE A 74 4.02 -8.86 4.55
CA ILE A 74 4.83 -7.77 4.01
C ILE A 74 5.39 -6.95 5.18
N PRO A 75 6.69 -6.57 5.17
CA PRO A 75 7.26 -5.67 6.17
C PRO A 75 6.52 -4.33 6.24
N VAL A 76 6.28 -3.84 7.45
CA VAL A 76 5.66 -2.53 7.69
C VAL A 76 6.67 -1.62 8.35
N TYR A 77 6.82 -0.42 7.80
CA TYR A 77 7.66 0.64 8.33
C TYR A 77 6.76 1.79 8.74
N THR A 78 7.00 2.35 9.92
CA THR A 78 6.27 3.51 10.47
C THR A 78 7.26 4.48 11.09
N ARG A 79 6.79 5.69 11.42
CA ARG A 79 7.54 6.62 12.26
C ARG A 79 7.65 6.06 13.69
N GLY A 80 8.82 6.24 14.32
CA GLY A 80 9.03 5.92 15.74
C GLY A 80 8.49 6.99 16.67
#